data_AF-A0A151A7D1-F1
#
_entry.id   AF-A0A151A7D1-F1
#
_cell.length_a   1.000
_cell.length_b   1.000
_cell.length_c   1.000
_cell.angle_alpha   90.00
_cell.angle_beta   90.00
_cell.angle_gamma   90.00
#
_symmetry.space_group_name_H-M   'P 1'
#
loop_
_entity.id
_entity.type
_entity.pdbx_description
1 polymer ?
#
loop_
_entity_poly.entity_id
_entity_poly.type
_entity_poly.pdbx_seq_one_letter_code
_entity_poly.pdbx_strand_id
1 'polypeptide(L)'
;MQYSSTGGTESKIVQFRSSSVASYKQLFNSNQYDEDEVPPLYCAKLWGQFKLFQQFRHSAIKLIKTNIEQMTQLKTDEDYVAQMTIKNCKNIKQFKRYEFLLEIYKNNLKCISINQTFVKKVENDTHN
;
A
#
# COMPACT_ATOMS: atom_id res chain seq x y z
N MET A 1 11.39 -21.29 17.50
CA MET A 1 11.45 -21.11 16.04
C MET A 1 12.22 -19.83 15.75
N GLN A 2 13.40 -19.95 15.15
CA GLN A 2 14.24 -18.83 14.73
C GLN A 2 13.70 -18.29 13.39
N TYR A 3 13.39 -17.00 13.31
CA TYR A 3 13.03 -16.34 12.05
C TYR A 3 14.31 -15.91 11.32
N SER A 4 14.77 -16.73 10.39
CA SER A 4 15.74 -16.32 9.37
C SER A 4 15.01 -15.65 8.19
N SER A 5 15.55 -14.51 7.78
CA SER A 5 15.20 -13.64 6.65
C SER A 5 14.34 -14.23 5.51
N THR A 6 13.02 -13.98 5.51
CA THR A 6 12.18 -13.96 4.29
C THR A 6 11.11 -12.87 4.43
N GLY A 7 11.17 -11.85 3.55
CA GLY A 7 10.19 -10.76 3.53
C GLY A 7 8.81 -11.29 3.17
N GLY A 8 7.86 -11.18 4.10
CA GLY A 8 6.49 -11.64 3.88
C GLY A 8 5.88 -10.98 2.63
N THR A 9 5.33 -11.80 1.75
CA THR A 9 4.55 -11.38 0.58
C THR A 9 3.14 -11.96 0.69
N GLU A 10 2.13 -11.14 0.39
CA GLU A 10 0.73 -11.52 0.42
C GLU A 10 0.06 -11.03 -0.87
N SER A 11 -0.73 -11.88 -1.52
CA SER A 11 -1.42 -11.55 -2.77
C SER A 11 -2.93 -11.71 -2.64
N LYS A 12 -3.69 -10.86 -3.35
CA LYS A 12 -5.16 -10.88 -3.38
C LYS A 12 -5.70 -10.48 -4.75
N ILE A 13 -6.85 -11.03 -5.11
CA ILE A 13 -7.65 -10.53 -6.23
C ILE A 13 -8.41 -9.30 -5.72
N VAL A 14 -8.35 -8.20 -6.48
CA VAL A 14 -8.98 -6.92 -6.12
C VAL A 14 -9.70 -6.34 -7.33
N GLN A 15 -10.76 -5.58 -7.04
CA GLN A 15 -11.53 -4.84 -8.03
C GLN A 15 -11.77 -3.41 -7.51
N PHE A 16 -11.62 -2.43 -8.39
CA PHE A 16 -11.87 -1.02 -8.07
C PHE A 16 -13.25 -0.61 -8.59
N ARG A 17 -14.24 -0.58 -7.70
CA ARG A 17 -15.61 -0.17 -8.07
C ARG A 17 -15.66 1.25 -8.60
N SER A 18 -16.26 1.45 -9.77
CA SER A 18 -16.47 2.75 -10.42
C SER A 18 -17.07 3.80 -9.47
N SER A 19 -18.15 3.45 -8.75
CA SER A 19 -18.81 4.37 -7.81
C SER A 19 -17.87 4.89 -6.71
N SER A 20 -17.01 4.02 -6.16
CA SER A 20 -16.06 4.40 -5.13
C SER A 20 -14.89 5.22 -5.69
N VAL A 21 -14.46 4.92 -6.93
CA VAL A 21 -13.43 5.69 -7.63
C VAL A 21 -13.93 7.08 -8.00
N ALA A 22 -15.15 7.20 -8.50
CA ALA A 22 -15.80 8.47 -8.80
C ALA A 22 -15.90 9.36 -7.55
N SER A 23 -16.33 8.78 -6.42
CA SER A 23 -16.39 9.49 -5.13
C SER A 23 -15.01 10.00 -4.70
N TYR A 24 -13.96 9.20 -4.89
CA TYR A 24 -12.59 9.62 -4.61
C TYR A 24 -12.15 10.78 -5.52
N LYS A 25 -12.38 10.69 -6.83
CA LYS A 25 -12.02 11.75 -7.78
C LYS A 25 -12.68 13.09 -7.42
N GLN A 26 -13.94 13.07 -7.01
CA GLN A 26 -14.66 14.27 -6.56
C GLN A 26 -14.04 14.89 -5.31
N LEU A 27 -13.69 14.06 -4.30
CA LEU A 27 -13.08 14.54 -3.06
C LEU A 27 -11.72 15.23 -3.30
N PHE A 28 -10.97 14.78 -4.30
CA PHE A 28 -9.64 15.30 -4.61
C PHE A 28 -9.60 16.17 -5.88
N ASN A 29 -10.77 16.60 -6.39
CA ASN A 29 -10.92 17.38 -7.63
C ASN A 29 -10.05 16.85 -8.80
N SER A 30 -9.95 15.53 -8.92
CA SER A 30 -9.01 14.87 -9.82
C SER A 30 -9.61 14.68 -11.22
N ASN A 31 -10.00 15.80 -11.83
CA ASN A 31 -10.67 15.84 -13.13
C ASN A 31 -9.73 15.50 -14.31
N GLN A 32 -8.44 15.31 -14.05
CA GLN A 32 -7.47 14.91 -15.07
C GLN A 32 -7.51 13.42 -15.45
N TYR A 33 -8.26 12.59 -14.72
CA TYR A 33 -8.38 11.16 -15.00
C TYR A 33 -9.66 10.87 -15.78
N ASP A 34 -9.57 9.94 -16.74
CA ASP A 34 -10.75 9.44 -17.46
C ASP A 34 -11.79 8.86 -16.50
N GLU A 35 -13.07 8.79 -16.88
CA GLU A 35 -14.17 8.34 -16.02
C GLU A 35 -13.88 6.98 -15.34
N ASP A 36 -13.40 6.01 -16.11
CA ASP A 36 -13.10 4.65 -15.69
C ASP A 36 -11.66 4.46 -15.17
N GLU A 37 -10.79 5.47 -15.24
CA GLU A 37 -9.40 5.34 -14.79
C GLU A 37 -9.30 5.40 -13.26
N VAL A 38 -8.53 4.50 -12.67
CA VAL A 38 -8.28 4.48 -11.23
C VAL A 38 -7.07 5.37 -10.91
N PRO A 39 -7.22 6.44 -10.10
CA PRO A 39 -6.08 7.27 -9.70
C PRO A 39 -5.03 6.45 -8.94
N PRO A 40 -3.73 6.61 -9.21
CA PRO A 40 -2.65 5.81 -8.59
C PRO A 40 -2.71 5.77 -7.06
N LEU A 41 -2.91 6.94 -6.43
CA LEU A 41 -2.97 7.05 -4.97
C LEU A 41 -4.22 6.39 -4.36
N TYR A 42 -5.28 6.20 -5.14
CA TYR A 42 -6.46 5.47 -4.65
C TYR A 42 -6.12 4.00 -4.35
N CYS A 43 -5.13 3.41 -5.03
CA CYS A 43 -4.66 2.05 -4.75
C CYS A 43 -4.16 1.88 -3.31
N ALA A 44 -3.75 2.97 -2.64
CA ALA A 44 -3.39 2.94 -1.23
C ALA A 44 -4.54 2.50 -0.30
N LYS A 45 -5.80 2.52 -0.76
CA LYS A 45 -6.93 1.94 -0.01
C LYS A 45 -6.76 0.44 0.27
N LEU A 46 -6.01 -0.27 -0.57
CA LEU A 46 -5.87 -1.72 -0.48
C LEU A 46 -5.04 -2.14 0.73
N TRP A 47 -4.24 -1.25 1.30
CA TRP A 47 -3.33 -1.56 2.39
C TRP A 47 -4.03 -2.20 3.59
N GLY A 48 -5.19 -1.68 3.99
CA GLY A 48 -5.98 -2.23 5.09
C GLY A 48 -6.54 -3.64 4.84
N GLN A 49 -6.49 -4.12 3.60
CA GLN A 49 -6.96 -5.46 3.21
C GLN A 49 -5.87 -6.53 3.41
N PHE A 50 -4.59 -6.17 3.46
CA PHE A 50 -3.48 -7.11 3.63
C PHE A 50 -3.20 -7.39 5.11
N LYS A 51 -3.14 -8.66 5.50
CA LYS A 51 -2.74 -9.10 6.84
C LYS A 51 -1.37 -8.55 7.23
N LEU A 52 -0.43 -8.47 6.29
CA LEU A 52 0.90 -7.89 6.51
C LEU A 52 0.86 -6.47 7.09
N PHE A 53 -0.14 -5.67 6.69
CA PHE A 53 -0.30 -4.30 7.15
C PHE A 53 -1.35 -4.14 8.27
N GLN A 54 -2.23 -5.11 8.47
CA GLN A 54 -3.29 -5.05 9.49
C GLN A 54 -2.74 -4.92 10.92
N GLN A 55 -1.53 -5.40 11.20
CA GLN A 55 -0.86 -5.20 12.49
C GLN A 55 -0.73 -3.70 12.88
N PHE A 56 -0.84 -2.78 11.92
CA PHE A 56 -0.76 -1.33 12.15
C PHE A 56 -2.11 -0.62 12.25
N ARG A 57 -3.25 -1.32 12.10
CA ARG A 57 -4.59 -0.70 12.07
C ARG A 57 -4.90 0.18 13.29
N HIS A 58 -4.33 -0.18 14.44
CA HIS A 58 -4.48 0.56 15.71
C HIS A 58 -3.13 1.09 16.24
N SER A 59 -2.11 1.15 15.38
CA SER A 59 -0.80 1.72 15.75
C SER A 59 -0.65 3.12 15.20
N ALA A 60 -0.07 4.02 16.01
CA ALA A 60 0.39 5.32 15.52
C ALA A 60 1.65 5.15 14.65
N ILE A 61 1.44 4.94 13.35
CA ILE A 61 2.50 4.96 12.33
C ILE A 61 2.35 6.18 11.44
N LYS A 62 3.48 6.79 11.05
CA LYS A 62 3.52 7.96 10.17
C LYS A 62 4.07 7.59 8.81
N LEU A 63 3.31 7.87 7.75
CA LEU A 63 3.80 7.82 6.38
C LEU A 63 4.78 8.98 6.15
N ILE A 64 6.00 8.70 5.68
CA ILE A 64 7.04 9.72 5.44
C ILE A 64 7.53 9.78 3.99
N LYS A 65 7.27 8.74 3.19
CA LYS A 65 7.67 8.70 1.78
C LYS A 65 6.72 7.81 0.99
N THR A 66 6.34 8.26 -0.20
CA THR A 66 5.63 7.48 -1.21
C THR A 66 6.38 7.62 -2.52
N ASN A 67 6.64 6.51 -3.21
CA ASN A 67 7.12 6.50 -4.59
C ASN A 67 6.15 5.67 -5.41
N ILE A 68 5.77 6.19 -6.57
CA ILE A 68 4.82 5.53 -7.47
C ILE A 68 5.50 5.36 -8.81
N GLU A 69 5.42 4.17 -9.36
CA GLU A 69 5.82 3.85 -10.72
C GLU A 69 4.62 3.22 -11.41
N GLN A 70 4.07 3.90 -12.41
CA GLN A 70 2.90 3.44 -13.15
C GLN A 70 3.32 3.12 -14.59
N MET A 71 3.11 1.87 -14.99
CA MET A 71 3.42 1.36 -16.32
C MET A 71 2.17 1.32 -17.21
N THR A 72 1.00 1.08 -16.61
CA THR A 72 -0.28 0.99 -17.32
C THR A 72 -1.39 1.56 -16.45
N GLN A 73 -2.35 2.22 -17.08
CA GLN A 73 -3.56 2.69 -16.41
C GLN A 73 -4.38 1.52 -15.87
N LEU A 74 -4.88 1.69 -14.66
CA LEU A 74 -5.84 0.79 -14.06
C LEU A 74 -7.24 1.29 -14.42
N LYS A 75 -8.15 0.38 -14.76
CA LYS A 75 -9.56 0.69 -15.04
C LYS A 75 -10.48 0.14 -13.95
N THR A 76 -11.63 0.78 -13.78
CA THR A 76 -12.65 0.38 -12.82
C THR A 76 -13.34 -0.91 -13.23
N ASP A 77 -13.86 -1.63 -12.24
CA ASP A 77 -14.67 -2.83 -12.41
C ASP A 77 -13.99 -3.99 -13.15
N GLU A 78 -12.66 -3.96 -13.27
CA GLU A 78 -11.83 -5.09 -13.73
C GLU A 78 -11.13 -5.81 -12.56
N ASP A 79 -10.79 -7.08 -12.76
CA ASP A 79 -10.04 -7.88 -11.80
C ASP A 79 -8.52 -7.70 -11.96
N TYR A 80 -7.86 -7.49 -10.83
CA TYR A 80 -6.41 -7.37 -10.73
C TYR A 80 -5.85 -8.28 -9.65
N VAL A 81 -4.58 -8.64 -9.78
CA VAL A 81 -3.81 -9.27 -8.70
C VAL A 81 -2.99 -8.19 -8.01
N ALA A 82 -3.29 -7.91 -6.75
CA ALA A 82 -2.51 -7.02 -5.91
C ALA A 82 -1.61 -7.83 -4.99
N GLN A 83 -0.32 -7.49 -4.96
CA GLN A 83 0.71 -8.13 -4.16
C GLN A 83 1.35 -7.10 -3.22
N MET A 84 1.31 -7.37 -1.92
CA MET A 84 2.02 -6.58 -0.92
C MET A 84 3.25 -7.34 -0.42
N THR A 85 4.39 -6.67 -0.36
CA THR A 85 5.66 -7.20 0.14
C THR A 85 6.27 -6.27 1.16
N ILE A 86 6.73 -6.81 2.30
CA ILE A 86 7.60 -6.07 3.22
C ILE A 86 9.01 -6.05 2.64
N LYS A 87 9.47 -4.90 2.16
CA LYS A 87 10.81 -4.74 1.57
C LYS A 87 11.88 -4.59 2.64
N ASN A 88 11.58 -3.86 3.70
CA ASN A 88 12.54 -3.57 4.75
C ASN A 88 11.83 -3.27 6.07
N CYS A 89 12.47 -3.69 7.16
CA CYS A 89 12.05 -3.37 8.52
C CYS A 89 13.31 -3.16 9.34
N LYS A 90 13.58 -1.93 9.77
CA LYS A 90 14.80 -1.61 10.53
C LYS A 90 14.58 -0.57 11.61
N ASN A 91 15.32 -0.70 12.69
CA ASN A 91 15.38 0.32 13.74
C ASN A 91 16.30 1.46 13.30
N ILE A 92 15.90 2.70 13.61
CA ILE A 92 16.63 3.94 13.33
C ILE A 92 16.49 4.83 14.56
N LYS A 93 17.49 4.82 15.44
CA LYS A 93 17.44 5.51 16.75
C LYS A 93 16.15 5.11 17.51
N GLN A 94 15.33 6.09 17.89
CA GLN A 94 14.06 5.92 18.60
C GLN A 94 12.87 5.53 17.69
N PHE A 95 13.11 5.21 16.42
CA PHE A 95 12.04 4.87 15.46
C PHE A 95 12.27 3.51 14.84
N LYS A 96 11.18 2.85 14.45
CA LYS A 96 11.18 1.68 13.58
C LYS A 96 10.64 2.08 12.22
N ARG A 97 11.44 1.88 11.17
CA ARG A 97 11.09 2.16 9.78
C ARG A 97 10.60 0.89 9.10
N TYR A 98 9.49 1.01 8.38
CA TYR A 98 8.88 -0.03 7.59
C TYR A 98 8.77 0.43 6.14
N GLU A 99 9.20 -0.41 5.22
CA GLU A 99 9.03 -0.20 3.79
C GLU A 99 8.18 -1.33 3.24
N PHE A 100 7.03 -0.98 2.67
CA PHE A 100 6.26 -1.95 1.91
C PHE A 100 6.09 -1.50 0.48
N LEU A 101 6.04 -2.51 -0.37
CA LEU A 101 5.73 -2.41 -1.78
C LEU A 101 4.34 -3.00 -2.01
N LEU A 102 3.48 -2.25 -2.69
CA LEU A 102 2.25 -2.73 -3.29
C LEU A 102 2.44 -2.75 -4.81
N GLU A 103 2.34 -3.92 -5.42
CA GLU A 103 2.35 -4.07 -6.87
C GLU A 103 0.99 -4.59 -7.34
N ILE A 104 0.50 -4.08 -8.47
CA ILE A 104 -0.77 -4.52 -9.05
C ILE A 104 -0.52 -5.00 -10.47
N TYR A 105 -1.07 -6.16 -10.78
CA TYR A 105 -0.88 -6.88 -12.02
C TYR A 105 -2.21 -7.17 -12.71
N LYS A 106 -2.20 -7.15 -14.05
CA LYS A 106 -3.27 -7.65 -14.91
C LYS A 106 -2.66 -8.57 -15.95
N ASN A 107 -3.19 -9.78 -16.12
CA ASN A 107 -2.67 -10.77 -17.08
C ASN A 107 -1.14 -10.99 -16.95
N ASN A 108 -0.63 -11.06 -15.72
CA ASN A 108 0.79 -11.18 -15.37
C ASN A 108 1.68 -9.98 -15.78
N LEU A 109 1.10 -8.89 -16.28
CA LEU A 109 1.81 -7.64 -16.55
C LEU A 109 1.65 -6.69 -15.36
N LYS A 110 2.75 -6.07 -14.95
CA LYS A 110 2.76 -5.10 -13.86
C LYS A 110 2.15 -3.79 -14.34
N CYS A 111 1.07 -3.34 -13.71
CA CYS A 111 0.40 -2.09 -14.05
C CYS A 111 0.95 -0.91 -13.23
N ILE A 112 1.14 -1.12 -11.93
CA ILE A 112 1.60 -0.08 -11.00
C ILE A 112 2.36 -0.70 -9.83
N SER A 113 3.31 0.07 -9.31
CA SER A 113 4.10 -0.20 -8.12
C SER A 113 4.05 1.02 -7.20
N ILE A 114 3.70 0.82 -5.93
CA ILE A 114 3.61 1.86 -4.90
C ILE A 114 4.49 1.43 -3.73
N ASN A 115 5.59 2.13 -3.53
CA ASN A 115 6.49 1.92 -2.40
C ASN A 115 6.25 3.00 -1.35
N GLN A 116 5.81 2.60 -0.15
CA GLN A 116 5.59 3.52 0.97
C GLN A 116 6.49 3.19 2.15
N THR A 117 7.05 4.25 2.74
CA THR A 117 7.86 4.19 3.95
C THR A 117 7.11 4.78 5.12
N PHE A 118 6.97 3.99 6.17
CA PHE A 118 6.35 4.37 7.44
C PHE A 118 7.39 4.38 8.55
N VAL A 119 7.15 5.20 9.57
CA VAL A 119 7.91 5.18 10.83
C VAL A 119 6.96 5.07 12.02
N LYS A 120 7.36 4.27 13.00
CA LYS A 120 6.70 4.15 14.31
C LYS A 120 7.71 4.56 15.38
N LYS A 121 7.33 5.36 16.38
CA LYS A 121 8.20 5.61 17.54
C LYS A 121 8.29 4.30 18.34
N VAL A 122 9.50 3.93 18.74
CA VAL A 122 9.71 2.81 19.67
C VAL A 122 9.39 3.37 21.05
N GLU A 123 8.34 2.86 21.68
CA GLU A 123 8.06 3.15 23.08
C GLU A 123 9.16 2.48 23.90
N ASN A 124 9.95 3.28 24.62
CA ASN A 124 10.81 2.75 25.66
C ASN A 124 9.89 2.51 26.85
N ASP A 125 9.62 1.25 27.20
CA ASP A 125 8.98 0.90 28.46
C ASP A 125 9.83 1.49 29.59
N THR A 126 9.39 2.64 30.10
CA THR A 126 9.90 3.21 31.33
C THR A 126 8.95 2.72 32.42
N HIS A 127 9.07 1.43 32.75
CA HIS A 127 8.60 0.93 34.05
C HIS A 127 9.79 1.06 35.00
N ASN A 128 9.74 2.13 35.80
CA ASN A 128 10.56 2.32 36.99
C ASN A 128 9.69 1.97 38.20
#